data_AF-A0A9W6ZXG8-F1
#
_entry.id   AF-A0A9W6ZXG8-F1
#
_cell.length_a   1.000
_cell.length_b   1.000
_cell.length_c   1.000
_cell.angle_alpha   90.00
_cell.angle_beta   90.00
_cell.angle_gamma   90.00
#
_symmetry.space_group_name_H-M   'P 1'
#
loop_
_entity.id
_entity.type
_entity.pdbx_description
1 polymer ?
#
loop_
_entity_poly.entity_id
_entity_poly.type
_entity_poly.pdbx_seq_one_letter_code
_entity_poly.pdbx_strand_id
1 'polypeptide(L)'
;MGTEKVSFGSDSKPGKGETRGHRTSFVGKTSLYERKKKKDPDEPEMMQSMSADAITQKEERRKRTFTTMGVTASVRAAMDDALGGILDGVDTDADAEAKLQSVMIAAKQSGMTVDKIFAYFKNSTSDNSDLTPKQFGDALKALSPTIFDLAADEIEDLVSKFDTDGDGMVSYPEFRHYCYYQINAVCWRAERLRMEKSGAMDSFEAEYHHTADDHHVDPEAAQEIKIEHGACIYEGNKLYWRTNTTIYIRMYHNSEISCICILCWSETDDKHFPPIFVNSDAIPVDEANVDSKVAQLVSDQGKQKKQETHENLRKQVLNNLYSDHVLARLKIPDTSNPFPKNDIGNKLPPLTPRTEEKMPFLTLLSTDTHNIMVPRPANFVDPPPFEKLIEVDLGTFESLLASANEDNATMKRIAANAERMSKLLSMSVMAFSNADKNKKRKGKLNVQRQRWLDTFTLWIVRQQVDAVREVLKTSPSYIALEQETEEKAAANAAGLSLPPI
;
A
#
# COMPACT_ATOMS: atom_id res chain seq x y z
N MET A 1 54.42 60.95 1.30
CA MET A 1 53.35 59.94 1.47
C MET A 1 53.94 58.63 0.95
N GLY A 2 54.49 57.72 1.74
CA GLY A 2 54.04 57.19 3.02
C GLY A 2 53.70 55.72 2.79
N THR A 3 54.73 54.85 2.73
CA THR A 3 54.56 53.39 2.65
C THR A 3 55.28 52.77 3.85
N GLU A 4 54.52 52.58 4.93
CA GLU A 4 54.97 51.89 6.13
C GLU A 4 54.88 50.37 5.93
N LYS A 5 56.05 49.72 6.04
CA LYS A 5 56.20 48.30 6.34
C LYS A 5 56.18 48.14 7.86
N VAL A 6 55.37 47.20 8.37
CA VAL A 6 55.60 46.62 9.70
C VAL A 6 55.44 45.10 9.60
N SER A 7 56.51 44.43 10.00
CA SER A 7 56.71 43.00 10.14
C SER A 7 56.53 42.59 11.61
N PHE A 8 55.85 41.47 11.87
CA PHE A 8 56.02 40.57 13.02
C PHE A 8 55.50 39.21 12.52
N GLY A 9 56.20 38.07 12.60
CA GLY A 9 57.08 37.57 13.64
C GLY A 9 56.31 36.54 14.45
N SER A 10 56.26 35.28 14.00
CA SER A 10 55.61 34.18 14.75
C SER A 10 56.56 33.00 14.93
N ASP A 11 57.05 32.87 16.16
CA ASP A 11 57.82 31.76 16.71
C ASP A 11 57.02 30.46 16.72
N SER A 12 57.57 29.40 16.13
CA SER A 12 57.08 28.03 16.23
C SER A 12 57.87 27.25 17.28
N LYS A 13 57.24 26.92 18.42
CA LYS A 13 57.71 25.92 19.39
C LYS A 13 57.21 24.51 19.00
N PRO A 14 57.96 23.43 19.33
CA PRO A 14 57.57 22.06 19.04
C PRO A 14 56.78 21.45 20.19
N GLY A 15 55.57 20.97 19.91
CA GLY A 15 54.67 20.29 20.84
C GLY A 15 54.48 18.82 20.50
N LYS A 16 55.20 17.98 21.24
CA LYS A 16 54.99 16.57 21.63
C LYS A 16 53.88 15.76 20.92
N GLY A 17 54.30 14.61 20.41
CA GLY A 17 53.44 13.56 19.87
C GLY A 17 52.48 12.96 20.89
N GLU A 18 51.26 12.72 20.42
CA GLU A 18 50.27 11.86 21.05
C GLU A 18 50.06 10.62 20.19
N THR A 19 50.23 9.49 20.87
CA THR A 19 50.04 8.13 20.40
C THR A 19 48.60 7.88 19.95
N ARG A 20 48.44 7.42 18.71
CA ARG A 20 47.19 6.88 18.16
C ARG A 20 46.66 5.74 19.03
N GLY A 21 45.58 6.01 19.77
CA GLY A 21 44.75 4.98 20.39
C GLY A 21 44.01 4.18 19.33
N HIS A 22 44.29 2.88 19.26
CA HIS A 22 43.50 1.91 18.50
C HIS A 22 42.05 1.91 19.00
N ARG A 23 41.11 2.34 18.14
CA ARG A 23 39.69 2.03 18.31
C ARG A 23 39.48 0.56 17.94
N THR A 24 39.23 -0.25 18.95
CA THR A 24 38.74 -1.62 18.81
C THR A 24 37.30 -1.59 18.30
N SER A 25 37.09 -1.99 17.05
CA SER A 25 35.77 -2.29 16.50
C SER A 25 35.22 -3.54 17.19
N PHE A 26 34.25 -3.36 18.06
CA PHE A 26 33.50 -4.42 18.73
C PHE A 26 32.53 -5.05 17.73
N VAL A 27 33.01 -6.04 16.97
CA VAL A 27 32.19 -6.89 16.11
C VAL A 27 31.52 -7.94 17.01
N GLY A 28 30.27 -7.68 17.36
CA GLY A 28 29.41 -8.64 18.05
C GLY A 28 29.15 -9.85 17.17
N LYS A 29 29.85 -10.96 17.45
CA LYS A 29 29.58 -12.28 16.87
C LYS A 29 28.30 -12.86 17.51
N THR A 30 27.16 -12.70 16.87
CA THR A 30 25.99 -13.56 17.12
C THR A 30 26.24 -14.91 16.44
N SER A 31 26.86 -15.82 17.19
CA SER A 31 26.99 -17.24 16.86
C SER A 31 25.62 -17.92 16.97
N LEU A 32 24.84 -17.90 15.89
CA LEU A 32 23.70 -18.80 15.72
C LEU A 32 24.23 -20.20 15.38
N TYR A 33 23.89 -21.17 16.22
CA TYR A 33 24.16 -22.58 16.02
C TYR A 33 23.41 -23.08 14.77
N GLU A 34 24.08 -23.09 13.62
CA GLU A 34 23.69 -23.93 12.48
C GLU A 34 24.00 -25.39 12.82
N ARG A 35 22.96 -26.12 13.20
CA ARG A 35 23.00 -27.56 13.37
C ARG A 35 23.02 -28.21 11.98
N LYS A 36 24.20 -28.35 11.39
CA LYS A 36 24.43 -29.18 10.20
C LYS A 36 24.01 -30.62 10.50
N LYS A 37 22.82 -31.03 10.04
CA LYS A 37 22.49 -32.45 9.86
C LYS A 37 23.39 -32.97 8.73
N LYS A 38 24.32 -33.86 9.07
CA LYS A 38 24.97 -34.72 8.07
C LYS A 38 23.87 -35.56 7.42
N LYS A 39 23.75 -35.46 6.10
CA LYS A 39 22.92 -36.31 5.25
C LYS A 39 23.81 -37.49 4.88
N ASP A 40 23.45 -38.68 5.33
CA ASP A 40 24.11 -39.92 4.93
C ASP A 40 23.87 -40.15 3.43
N PRO A 41 24.90 -40.42 2.62
CA PRO A 41 24.73 -40.85 1.24
C PRO A 41 24.56 -42.36 1.25
N ASP A 42 23.32 -42.85 1.20
CA ASP A 42 22.92 -44.19 0.70
C ASP A 42 21.48 -44.55 1.13
N GLU A 43 20.49 -43.72 0.78
CA GLU A 43 19.08 -44.14 0.75
C GLU A 43 18.48 -43.85 -0.64
N PRO A 44 17.93 -44.85 -1.35
CA PRO A 44 17.31 -44.64 -2.65
C PRO A 44 15.96 -43.92 -2.50
N GLU A 45 15.86 -42.74 -3.14
CA GLU A 45 14.61 -41.97 -3.27
C GLU A 45 13.58 -42.75 -4.08
N MET A 46 12.62 -43.36 -3.40
CA MET A 46 11.42 -43.94 -4.00
C MET A 46 10.30 -42.88 -4.02
N MET A 47 10.41 -41.88 -4.89
CA MET A 47 9.28 -41.00 -5.21
C MET A 47 8.48 -41.59 -6.37
N GLN A 48 7.28 -42.09 -6.03
CA GLN A 48 6.27 -42.51 -7.00
C GLN A 48 5.71 -41.27 -7.72
N SER A 49 6.03 -41.14 -9.00
CA SER A 49 5.33 -40.24 -9.91
C SER A 49 3.88 -40.72 -10.05
N MET A 50 2.92 -39.97 -9.52
CA MET A 50 1.52 -40.17 -9.90
C MET A 50 1.38 -39.80 -11.38
N SER A 51 0.87 -40.72 -12.20
CA SER A 51 0.67 -40.49 -13.63
C SER A 51 -0.39 -39.40 -13.85
N ALA A 52 -0.24 -38.63 -14.93
CA ALA A 52 -1.18 -37.59 -15.33
C ALA A 52 -2.63 -38.13 -15.43
N ASP A 53 -2.79 -39.41 -15.78
CA ASP A 53 -4.08 -40.11 -15.86
C ASP A 53 -4.78 -40.26 -14.51
N ALA A 54 -4.02 -40.37 -13.41
CA ALA A 54 -4.59 -40.43 -12.06
C ALA A 54 -5.09 -39.05 -11.59
N ILE A 55 -4.48 -37.96 -12.11
CA ILE A 55 -4.91 -36.59 -11.83
C ILE A 55 -6.20 -36.29 -12.62
N THR A 56 -6.25 -36.64 -13.91
CA THR A 56 -7.44 -36.45 -14.76
C THR A 56 -8.63 -37.29 -14.30
N GLN A 57 -8.44 -38.56 -13.91
CA GLN A 57 -9.52 -39.38 -13.34
C GLN A 57 -10.04 -38.84 -12.00
N LYS A 58 -9.18 -38.23 -11.18
CA LYS A 58 -9.59 -37.61 -9.91
C LYS A 58 -10.42 -36.35 -10.14
N GLU A 59 -10.08 -35.56 -11.17
CA GLU A 59 -10.86 -34.40 -11.59
C GLU A 59 -12.20 -34.80 -12.22
N GLU A 60 -12.24 -35.83 -13.05
CA GLU A 60 -13.49 -36.35 -13.62
C GLU A 60 -14.43 -36.92 -12.54
N ARG A 61 -13.88 -37.61 -11.52
CA ARG A 61 -14.69 -38.04 -10.37
C ARG A 61 -15.24 -36.85 -9.59
N ARG A 62 -14.46 -35.78 -9.39
CA ARG A 62 -14.96 -34.54 -8.75
C ARG A 62 -16.06 -33.89 -9.59
N LYS A 63 -15.91 -33.83 -10.91
CA LYS A 63 -16.93 -33.29 -11.82
C LYS A 63 -18.22 -34.13 -11.79
N ARG A 64 -18.14 -35.47 -11.80
CA ARG A 64 -19.32 -36.37 -11.76
C ARG A 64 -20.05 -36.40 -10.42
N THR A 65 -19.33 -36.20 -9.31
CA THR A 65 -19.98 -36.09 -7.98
C THR A 65 -20.70 -34.74 -7.83
N PHE A 66 -20.35 -33.75 -8.66
CA PHE A 66 -20.90 -32.39 -8.61
C PHE A 66 -22.17 -32.20 -9.44
N THR A 67 -22.38 -33.00 -10.50
CA THR A 67 -23.50 -32.83 -11.44
C THR A 67 -24.78 -33.62 -11.09
N THR A 68 -24.78 -34.48 -10.07
CA THR A 68 -25.91 -35.41 -9.83
C THR A 68 -26.84 -35.02 -8.67
N MET A 69 -26.67 -33.85 -8.04
CA MET A 69 -27.63 -33.33 -7.05
C MET A 69 -28.43 -32.20 -7.68
N GLY A 70 -29.76 -32.34 -7.76
CA GLY A 70 -30.67 -31.32 -8.29
C GLY A 70 -30.41 -29.96 -7.62
N VAL A 71 -29.87 -29.03 -8.40
CA VAL A 71 -29.08 -27.88 -7.91
C VAL A 71 -29.94 -26.75 -7.32
N THR A 72 -31.24 -26.69 -7.56
CA THR A 72 -31.96 -25.44 -7.26
C THR A 72 -32.44 -25.31 -5.81
N ALA A 73 -33.03 -26.36 -5.22
CA ALA A 73 -33.58 -26.27 -3.86
C ALA A 73 -32.51 -26.34 -2.76
N SER A 74 -31.50 -27.20 -2.91
CA SER A 74 -30.45 -27.37 -1.90
C SER A 74 -29.46 -26.21 -1.87
N VAL A 75 -29.19 -25.57 -3.01
CA VAL A 75 -28.32 -24.38 -3.06
C VAL A 75 -29.02 -23.18 -2.43
N ARG A 76 -30.33 -23.04 -2.65
CA ARG A 76 -31.13 -21.97 -2.04
C ARG A 76 -31.16 -22.06 -0.51
N ALA A 77 -31.44 -23.24 0.03
CA ALA A 77 -31.41 -23.43 1.50
C ALA A 77 -30.02 -23.17 2.11
N ALA A 78 -28.94 -23.54 1.42
CA ALA A 78 -27.58 -23.24 1.87
C ALA A 78 -27.23 -21.75 1.75
N MET A 79 -27.80 -21.04 0.78
CA MET A 79 -27.62 -19.60 0.61
C MET A 79 -28.39 -18.83 1.68
N ASP A 80 -29.64 -19.20 1.95
CA ASP A 80 -30.47 -18.59 2.98
C ASP A 80 -29.85 -18.76 4.39
N ASP A 81 -29.32 -19.95 4.69
CA ASP A 81 -28.64 -20.23 5.97
C ASP A 81 -27.30 -19.50 6.11
N ALA A 82 -26.50 -19.45 5.04
CA ALA A 82 -25.22 -18.75 5.06
C ALA A 82 -25.37 -17.22 5.10
N LEU A 83 -26.41 -16.68 4.48
CA LEU A 83 -26.65 -15.23 4.43
C LEU A 83 -27.38 -14.74 5.68
N GLY A 84 -28.27 -15.54 6.28
CA GLY A 84 -29.03 -15.15 7.46
C GLY A 84 -28.16 -14.66 8.62
N GLY A 85 -27.02 -15.31 8.88
CA GLY A 85 -26.11 -14.88 9.96
C GLY A 85 -25.15 -13.74 9.60
N ILE A 86 -24.93 -13.46 8.31
CA ILE A 86 -24.00 -12.40 7.86
C ILE A 86 -24.74 -11.07 7.63
N LEU A 87 -26.02 -11.15 7.26
CA LEU A 87 -26.85 -9.99 6.98
C LEU A 87 -27.23 -9.17 8.22
N ASP A 88 -27.11 -9.72 9.44
CA ASP A 88 -27.36 -9.00 10.70
C ASP A 88 -26.41 -7.81 10.93
N GLY A 89 -25.30 -7.73 10.18
CA GLY A 89 -24.34 -6.62 10.26
C GLY A 89 -24.42 -5.62 9.10
N VAL A 90 -25.33 -5.81 8.14
CA VAL A 90 -25.44 -4.91 6.99
C VAL A 90 -26.33 -3.73 7.36
N ASP A 91 -25.80 -2.52 7.19
CA ASP A 91 -26.53 -1.27 7.42
C ASP A 91 -27.71 -1.16 6.45
N THR A 92 -28.92 -1.05 7.00
CA THR A 92 -30.16 -0.92 6.23
C THR A 92 -30.23 0.40 5.46
N ASP A 93 -29.45 1.40 5.86
CA ASP A 93 -29.44 2.73 5.24
C ASP A 93 -28.30 2.90 4.23
N ALA A 94 -27.47 1.87 4.03
CA ALA A 94 -26.40 1.90 3.03
C ALA A 94 -26.94 1.93 1.60
N ASP A 95 -26.12 2.48 0.69
CA ASP A 95 -26.41 2.50 -0.75
C ASP A 95 -26.70 1.09 -1.29
N ALA A 96 -27.59 0.99 -2.27
CA ALA A 96 -28.04 -0.27 -2.87
C ALA A 96 -26.84 -1.08 -3.39
N GLU A 97 -25.81 -0.40 -3.91
CA GLU A 97 -24.57 -1.01 -4.34
C GLU A 97 -23.78 -1.62 -3.16
N ALA A 98 -23.62 -0.87 -2.07
CA ALA A 98 -22.91 -1.35 -0.90
C ALA A 98 -23.58 -2.57 -0.26
N LYS A 99 -24.91 -2.61 -0.26
CA LYS A 99 -25.70 -3.79 0.16
C LYS A 99 -25.44 -4.98 -0.75
N LEU A 100 -25.47 -4.77 -2.06
CA LEU A 100 -25.20 -5.82 -3.05
C LEU A 100 -23.77 -6.38 -2.91
N GLN A 101 -22.77 -5.49 -2.79
CA GLN A 101 -21.38 -5.90 -2.56
C GLN A 101 -21.25 -6.74 -1.29
N SER A 102 -21.92 -6.34 -0.20
CA SER A 102 -21.91 -7.07 1.06
C SER A 102 -22.47 -8.49 0.91
N VAL A 103 -23.57 -8.65 0.18
CA VAL A 103 -24.15 -9.98 -0.13
C VAL A 103 -23.20 -10.82 -0.97
N MET A 104 -22.58 -10.24 -2.00
CA MET A 104 -21.62 -10.97 -2.86
C MET A 104 -20.40 -11.42 -2.07
N ILE A 105 -19.90 -10.58 -1.16
CA ILE A 105 -18.80 -10.92 -0.25
C ILE A 105 -19.21 -12.08 0.68
N ALA A 106 -20.40 -12.00 1.28
CA ALA A 106 -20.94 -13.04 2.15
C ALA A 106 -21.12 -14.39 1.43
N ALA A 107 -21.72 -14.38 0.24
CA ALA A 107 -21.88 -15.56 -0.60
C ALA A 107 -20.53 -16.16 -1.02
N LYS A 108 -19.53 -15.31 -1.29
CA LYS A 108 -18.18 -15.81 -1.61
C LYS A 108 -17.49 -16.40 -0.39
N GLN A 109 -17.65 -15.80 0.79
CA GLN A 109 -17.09 -16.29 2.06
C GLN A 109 -17.73 -17.62 2.50
N SER A 110 -18.99 -17.86 2.16
CA SER A 110 -19.66 -19.16 2.37
C SER A 110 -19.20 -20.26 1.40
N GLY A 111 -18.30 -19.93 0.46
CA GLY A 111 -17.68 -20.88 -0.46
C GLY A 111 -18.43 -21.06 -1.77
N MET A 112 -19.36 -20.16 -2.12
CA MET A 112 -19.99 -20.20 -3.43
C MET A 112 -19.03 -19.72 -4.54
N THR A 113 -19.15 -20.34 -5.72
CA THR A 113 -18.46 -19.88 -6.93
C THR A 113 -19.33 -18.84 -7.64
N VAL A 114 -18.70 -17.97 -8.45
CA VAL A 114 -19.41 -16.92 -9.21
C VAL A 114 -20.54 -17.51 -10.05
N ASP A 115 -20.29 -18.66 -10.68
CA ASP A 115 -21.25 -19.37 -11.53
C ASP A 115 -22.48 -19.81 -10.75
N LYS A 116 -22.30 -20.24 -9.50
CA LYS A 116 -23.41 -20.64 -8.63
C LYS A 116 -24.21 -19.43 -8.18
N ILE A 117 -23.54 -18.33 -7.89
CA ILE A 117 -24.18 -17.07 -7.53
C ILE A 117 -25.01 -16.58 -8.73
N PHE A 118 -24.42 -16.51 -9.93
CA PHE A 118 -25.14 -16.10 -11.15
C PHE A 118 -26.31 -17.04 -11.47
N ALA A 119 -26.11 -18.36 -11.38
CA ALA A 119 -27.18 -19.34 -11.58
C ALA A 119 -28.31 -19.20 -10.55
N TYR A 120 -28.00 -18.72 -9.34
CA TYR A 120 -29.01 -18.42 -8.34
C TYR A 120 -29.88 -17.23 -8.78
N PHE A 121 -29.27 -16.15 -9.28
CA PHE A 121 -29.99 -15.00 -9.83
C PHE A 121 -30.88 -15.37 -11.03
N LYS A 122 -30.46 -16.35 -11.83
CA LYS A 122 -31.21 -16.81 -13.01
C LYS A 122 -32.48 -17.62 -12.70
N ASN A 123 -32.70 -18.05 -11.46
CA ASN A 123 -33.64 -19.12 -11.10
C ASN A 123 -35.16 -18.78 -11.20
N SER A 124 -35.54 -17.90 -12.13
CA SER A 124 -36.92 -17.56 -12.48
C SER A 124 -37.19 -17.88 -13.95
N THR A 125 -37.37 -19.17 -14.23
CA THR A 125 -38.22 -19.71 -15.32
C THR A 125 -37.84 -19.43 -16.79
N SER A 126 -36.81 -18.63 -17.11
CA SER A 126 -36.43 -18.34 -18.50
C SER A 126 -35.15 -19.08 -18.94
N ASP A 127 -35.16 -19.58 -20.17
CA ASP A 127 -34.00 -20.23 -20.80
C ASP A 127 -32.90 -19.26 -21.26
N ASN A 128 -33.12 -17.94 -21.15
CA ASN A 128 -32.16 -16.91 -21.61
C ASN A 128 -30.82 -16.99 -20.88
N SER A 129 -29.71 -16.77 -21.60
CA SER A 129 -28.35 -16.70 -21.04
C SER A 129 -28.20 -15.58 -20.01
N ASP A 130 -28.92 -14.48 -20.22
CA ASP A 130 -28.68 -13.20 -19.58
C ASP A 130 -29.76 -12.84 -18.56
N LEU A 131 -29.39 -12.05 -17.56
CA LEU A 131 -30.28 -11.65 -16.47
C LEU A 131 -31.02 -10.37 -16.83
N THR A 132 -32.35 -10.44 -16.86
CA THR A 132 -33.16 -9.22 -16.99
C THR A 132 -33.24 -8.45 -15.67
N PRO A 133 -33.44 -7.11 -15.69
CA PRO A 133 -33.53 -6.30 -14.47
C PRO A 133 -34.60 -6.78 -13.49
N LYS A 134 -35.73 -7.28 -14.01
CA LYS A 134 -36.80 -7.86 -13.19
C LYS A 134 -36.36 -9.13 -12.47
N GLN A 135 -35.67 -10.03 -13.16
CA GLN A 135 -35.14 -11.25 -12.56
C GLN A 135 -34.07 -10.94 -11.52
N PHE A 136 -33.22 -9.95 -11.80
CA PHE A 136 -32.22 -9.47 -10.87
C PHE A 136 -32.86 -8.93 -9.58
N GLY A 137 -33.86 -8.05 -9.72
CA GLY A 137 -34.65 -7.52 -8.60
C GLY A 137 -35.39 -8.59 -7.80
N ASP A 138 -36.04 -9.54 -8.48
CA ASP A 138 -36.76 -10.65 -7.84
C ASP A 138 -35.82 -11.56 -7.06
N ALA A 139 -34.62 -11.82 -7.59
CA ALA A 139 -33.60 -12.61 -6.92
C ALA A 139 -33.00 -11.90 -5.70
N LEU A 140 -32.79 -10.58 -5.75
CA LEU A 140 -32.38 -9.79 -4.58
C LEU A 140 -33.46 -9.77 -3.49
N LYS A 141 -34.72 -9.57 -3.87
CA LYS A 141 -35.86 -9.66 -2.96
C LYS A 141 -36.01 -11.06 -2.37
N ALA A 142 -35.70 -12.10 -3.14
CA ALA A 142 -35.71 -13.48 -2.66
C ALA A 142 -34.60 -13.79 -1.66
N LEU A 143 -33.45 -13.12 -1.74
CA LEU A 143 -32.32 -13.30 -0.81
C LEU A 143 -32.59 -12.65 0.54
N SER A 144 -33.10 -11.41 0.52
CA SER A 144 -33.49 -10.72 1.73
C SER A 144 -34.59 -9.70 1.45
N PRO A 145 -35.86 -10.06 1.71
CA PRO A 145 -36.99 -9.15 1.57
C PRO A 145 -36.87 -7.92 2.48
N THR A 146 -36.12 -8.01 3.57
CA THR A 146 -35.99 -6.95 4.58
C THR A 146 -34.91 -5.93 4.24
N ILE A 147 -33.87 -6.32 3.49
CA ILE A 147 -32.72 -5.45 3.19
C ILE A 147 -32.82 -4.86 1.77
N PHE A 148 -33.39 -5.62 0.83
CA PHE A 148 -33.52 -5.23 -0.58
C PHE A 148 -34.96 -4.85 -0.96
N ASP A 149 -35.57 -3.94 -0.20
CA ASP A 149 -36.81 -3.27 -0.65
C ASP A 149 -36.47 -2.11 -1.59
N LEU A 150 -35.85 -2.45 -2.72
CA LEU A 150 -35.41 -1.49 -3.73
C LEU A 150 -36.55 -1.14 -4.70
N ALA A 151 -36.62 0.13 -5.08
CA ALA A 151 -37.49 0.61 -6.13
C ALA A 151 -37.04 0.09 -7.51
N ALA A 152 -37.93 0.11 -8.51
CA ALA A 152 -37.58 -0.33 -9.86
C ALA A 152 -36.40 0.49 -10.44
N ASP A 153 -36.41 1.80 -10.22
CA ASP A 153 -35.38 2.72 -10.70
C ASP A 153 -34.00 2.40 -10.08
N GLU A 154 -33.95 2.04 -8.79
CA GLU A 154 -32.69 1.65 -8.12
C GLU A 154 -32.15 0.31 -8.65
N ILE A 155 -33.04 -0.59 -9.08
CA ILE A 155 -32.65 -1.86 -9.70
C ILE A 155 -32.09 -1.60 -11.10
N GLU A 156 -32.69 -0.68 -11.87
CA GLU A 156 -32.15 -0.25 -13.16
C GLU A 156 -30.78 0.43 -13.00
N ASP A 157 -30.62 1.29 -12.01
CA ASP A 157 -29.32 1.90 -11.67
C ASP A 157 -28.28 0.84 -11.30
N LEU A 158 -28.66 -0.18 -10.53
CA LEU A 158 -27.76 -1.29 -10.21
C LEU A 158 -27.38 -2.08 -11.47
N VAL A 159 -28.34 -2.44 -12.32
CA VAL A 159 -28.09 -3.17 -13.57
C VAL A 159 -27.16 -2.38 -14.48
N SER A 160 -27.35 -1.06 -14.59
CA SER A 160 -26.49 -0.18 -15.41
C SER A 160 -25.02 -0.17 -14.98
N LYS A 161 -24.71 -0.58 -13.74
CA LYS A 161 -23.34 -0.74 -13.26
C LYS A 161 -22.70 -2.06 -13.70
N PHE A 162 -23.51 -3.07 -14.00
CA PHE A 162 -23.06 -4.35 -14.54
C PHE A 162 -23.02 -4.34 -16.05
N ASP A 163 -24.05 -3.77 -16.66
CA ASP A 163 -24.27 -3.65 -18.09
C ASP A 163 -23.24 -2.68 -18.70
N THR A 164 -22.25 -3.24 -19.37
CA THR A 164 -21.16 -2.49 -20.00
C THR A 164 -21.37 -2.32 -21.49
N ASP A 165 -22.16 -3.18 -22.12
CA ASP A 165 -22.50 -3.09 -23.54
C ASP A 165 -23.75 -2.23 -23.82
N GLY A 166 -24.53 -1.92 -22.80
CA GLY A 166 -25.71 -1.07 -22.83
C GLY A 166 -26.96 -1.80 -23.34
N ASP A 167 -27.01 -3.13 -23.28
CA ASP A 167 -28.14 -3.93 -23.76
C ASP A 167 -29.34 -3.97 -22.77
N GLY A 168 -29.15 -3.44 -21.56
CA GLY A 168 -30.13 -3.41 -20.49
C GLY A 168 -30.33 -4.76 -19.78
N MET A 169 -29.48 -5.74 -20.06
CA MET A 169 -29.40 -7.04 -19.40
C MET A 169 -28.03 -7.19 -18.74
N VAL A 170 -27.86 -8.25 -17.95
CA VAL A 170 -26.55 -8.58 -17.37
C VAL A 170 -26.13 -9.94 -17.86
N SER A 171 -25.14 -9.94 -18.75
CA SER A 171 -24.51 -11.16 -19.23
C SER A 171 -23.63 -11.80 -18.15
N TYR A 172 -23.37 -13.10 -18.27
CA TYR A 172 -22.49 -13.79 -17.32
C TYR A 172 -21.06 -13.21 -17.29
N PRO A 173 -20.41 -12.86 -18.43
CA PRO A 173 -19.10 -12.22 -18.44
C PRO A 173 -19.06 -10.89 -17.69
N GLU A 174 -20.09 -10.04 -17.85
CA GLU A 174 -20.22 -8.75 -17.17
C GLU A 174 -20.38 -8.91 -15.66
N PHE A 175 -21.28 -9.81 -15.25
CA PHE A 175 -21.46 -10.13 -13.84
C PHE A 175 -20.14 -10.61 -13.19
N ARG A 176 -19.42 -11.48 -13.90
CA ARG A 176 -18.13 -12.00 -13.48
C ARG A 176 -17.07 -10.89 -13.43
N HIS A 177 -17.02 -10.00 -14.42
CA HIS A 177 -16.10 -8.86 -14.45
C HIS A 177 -16.34 -7.97 -13.21
N TYR A 178 -17.60 -7.57 -13.00
CA TYR A 178 -18.01 -6.76 -11.86
C TYR A 178 -17.53 -7.34 -10.52
N CYS A 179 -17.74 -8.65 -10.32
CA CYS A 179 -17.36 -9.32 -9.09
C CYS A 179 -15.84 -9.30 -8.81
N TYR A 180 -14.99 -9.29 -9.84
CA TYR A 180 -13.54 -9.38 -9.69
C TYR A 180 -12.80 -8.04 -9.64
N TYR A 181 -13.32 -7.01 -10.31
CA TYR A 181 -12.62 -5.72 -10.40
C TYR A 181 -13.25 -4.63 -9.53
N GLN A 182 -14.57 -4.64 -9.35
CA GLN A 182 -15.31 -3.57 -8.68
C GLN A 182 -15.49 -3.88 -7.19
N ILE A 183 -15.66 -5.15 -6.81
CA ILE A 183 -15.79 -5.54 -5.40
C ILE A 183 -14.42 -5.62 -4.73
N ASN A 184 -14.10 -4.60 -3.92
CA ASN A 184 -12.80 -4.46 -3.28
C ASN A 184 -12.62 -5.31 -2.00
N ALA A 185 -12.94 -6.61 -2.04
CA ALA A 185 -12.80 -7.51 -0.90
C ALA A 185 -11.67 -8.53 -1.07
N VAL A 186 -11.08 -8.94 0.06
CA VAL A 186 -9.95 -9.88 0.08
C VAL A 186 -10.30 -11.22 -0.59
N CYS A 187 -11.52 -11.73 -0.40
CA CYS A 187 -11.96 -12.99 -1.00
C CYS A 187 -12.04 -12.92 -2.53
N TRP A 188 -12.49 -11.79 -3.08
CA TRP A 188 -12.57 -11.55 -4.53
C TRP A 188 -11.19 -11.35 -5.15
N ARG A 189 -10.32 -10.57 -4.50
CA ARG A 189 -8.91 -10.42 -4.91
C ARG A 189 -8.16 -11.77 -4.92
N ALA A 190 -8.43 -12.63 -3.94
CA ALA A 190 -7.82 -13.96 -3.86
C ALA A 190 -8.30 -14.89 -5.00
N GLU A 191 -9.59 -14.84 -5.35
CA GLU A 191 -10.12 -15.61 -6.47
C GLU A 191 -9.56 -15.11 -7.80
N ARG A 192 -9.46 -13.79 -8.00
CA ARG A 192 -8.83 -13.19 -9.18
C ARG A 192 -7.39 -13.66 -9.37
N LEU A 193 -6.59 -13.59 -8.31
CA LEU A 193 -5.21 -14.09 -8.32
C LEU A 193 -5.12 -15.60 -8.61
N ARG A 194 -6.12 -16.38 -8.17
CA ARG A 194 -6.18 -17.82 -8.50
C ARG A 194 -6.43 -18.04 -9.99
N MET A 195 -7.30 -17.24 -10.60
CA MET A 195 -7.64 -17.32 -12.02
C MET A 195 -6.49 -16.85 -12.92
N GLU A 196 -5.83 -15.74 -12.55
CA GLU A 196 -4.61 -15.26 -13.21
C GLU A 196 -3.53 -16.34 -13.21
N LYS A 197 -3.31 -17.00 -12.07
CA LYS A 197 -2.31 -18.07 -11.95
C LYS A 197 -2.66 -19.32 -12.78
N SER A 198 -3.95 -19.60 -12.99
CA SER A 198 -4.37 -20.72 -13.84
C SER A 198 -4.41 -20.38 -15.33
N GLY A 199 -4.15 -19.12 -15.73
CA GLY A 199 -4.33 -18.65 -17.10
C GLY A 199 -5.80 -18.60 -17.55
N ALA A 200 -6.75 -18.74 -16.61
CA ALA A 200 -8.18 -18.68 -16.89
C ALA A 200 -8.71 -17.24 -16.95
N MET A 201 -7.84 -16.27 -16.63
CA MET A 201 -8.12 -14.85 -16.75
C MET A 201 -7.89 -14.36 -18.18
N ASP A 202 -6.78 -14.75 -18.81
CA ASP A 202 -6.47 -14.37 -20.20
C ASP A 202 -7.55 -14.85 -21.18
N SER A 203 -8.07 -16.07 -20.97
CA SER A 203 -9.20 -16.58 -21.76
C SER A 203 -10.49 -15.77 -21.53
N PHE A 204 -10.66 -15.26 -20.31
CA PHE A 204 -11.84 -14.49 -19.92
C PHE A 204 -11.78 -13.06 -20.45
N GLU A 205 -10.64 -12.38 -20.36
CA GLU A 205 -10.46 -11.04 -20.95
C GLU A 205 -10.64 -11.09 -22.47
N ALA A 206 -10.15 -12.15 -23.13
CA ALA A 206 -10.38 -12.35 -24.57
C ALA A 206 -11.87 -12.55 -24.91
N GLU A 207 -12.62 -13.29 -24.10
CA GLU A 207 -14.07 -13.49 -24.29
C GLU A 207 -14.86 -12.19 -24.05
N TYR A 208 -14.50 -11.45 -23.00
CA TYR A 208 -15.14 -10.19 -22.63
C TYR A 208 -14.90 -9.07 -23.66
N HIS A 209 -13.69 -8.96 -24.20
CA HIS A 209 -13.41 -7.99 -25.26
C HIS A 209 -14.11 -8.32 -26.58
N HIS A 210 -14.37 -9.60 -26.87
CA HIS A 210 -15.00 -9.99 -28.12
C HIS A 210 -16.50 -9.63 -28.17
N THR A 211 -17.19 -9.60 -27.03
CA THR A 211 -18.59 -9.17 -26.96
C THR A 211 -18.75 -7.66 -27.04
N ALA A 212 -17.78 -6.89 -26.54
CA ALA A 212 -17.82 -5.43 -26.58
C ALA A 212 -17.64 -4.83 -27.99
N ASP A 213 -16.93 -5.53 -28.89
CA ASP A 213 -16.58 -4.99 -30.22
C ASP A 213 -17.67 -5.16 -31.30
N ASP A 214 -18.70 -5.99 -31.10
CA ASP A 214 -19.71 -6.31 -32.13
C ASP A 214 -21.00 -5.47 -32.03
N HIS A 215 -21.14 -4.66 -30.97
CA HIS A 215 -22.22 -3.69 -30.82
C HIS A 215 -21.76 -2.31 -31.28
N HIS A 216 -22.22 -1.91 -32.47
CA HIS A 216 -21.98 -0.61 -33.08
C HIS A 216 -22.64 0.50 -32.24
N VAL A 217 -21.96 0.95 -31.19
CA VAL A 217 -22.39 2.07 -30.33
C VAL A 217 -22.46 3.33 -31.19
N ASP A 218 -23.60 4.03 -31.12
CA ASP A 218 -23.79 5.34 -31.74
C ASP A 218 -22.68 6.30 -31.28
N PRO A 219 -21.88 6.91 -32.18
CA PRO A 219 -20.72 7.72 -31.83
C PRO A 219 -21.07 9.04 -31.10
N GLU A 220 -22.35 9.31 -30.86
CA GLU A 220 -22.83 10.54 -30.23
C GLU A 220 -22.92 10.44 -28.69
N ALA A 221 -22.73 9.24 -28.12
CA ALA A 221 -22.72 8.99 -26.67
C ALA A 221 -21.35 8.54 -26.13
N ALA A 222 -20.25 8.87 -26.83
CA ALA A 222 -18.91 8.69 -26.29
C ALA A 222 -18.71 9.65 -25.10
N GLN A 223 -19.09 9.18 -23.91
CA GLN A 223 -18.72 9.82 -22.64
C GLN A 223 -17.22 10.11 -22.70
N GLU A 224 -16.86 11.38 -22.56
CA GLU A 224 -15.47 11.84 -22.62
C GLU A 224 -14.63 11.02 -21.63
N ILE A 225 -13.90 10.02 -22.14
CA ILE A 225 -12.99 9.21 -21.33
C ILE A 225 -11.96 10.18 -20.74
N LYS A 226 -12.08 10.41 -19.43
CA LYS A 226 -11.17 11.28 -18.69
C LYS A 226 -9.82 10.59 -18.60
N ILE A 227 -8.80 11.22 -19.16
CA ILE A 227 -7.44 10.70 -19.12
C ILE A 227 -6.80 11.20 -17.83
N GLU A 228 -6.49 10.28 -16.91
CA GLU A 228 -5.82 10.61 -15.67
C GLU A 228 -4.36 11.06 -15.90
N HIS A 229 -3.81 11.84 -14.97
CA HIS A 229 -2.48 12.44 -15.13
C HIS A 229 -1.31 11.44 -14.96
N GLY A 230 -1.58 10.21 -14.52
CA GLY A 230 -0.57 9.18 -14.29
C GLY A 230 0.20 9.35 -12.97
N ALA A 231 1.29 8.59 -12.81
CA ALA A 231 2.07 8.57 -11.57
C ALA A 231 3.01 9.78 -11.48
N CYS A 232 3.18 10.35 -10.27
CA CYS A 232 4.20 11.36 -10.00
C CYS A 232 5.59 10.71 -10.09
N ILE A 233 6.40 11.14 -11.07
CA ILE A 233 7.74 10.60 -11.33
C ILE A 233 8.86 11.48 -10.78
N TYR A 234 8.57 12.76 -10.51
CA TYR A 234 9.53 13.70 -9.94
C TYR A 234 8.81 14.79 -9.17
N GLU A 235 9.31 15.08 -7.97
CA GLU A 235 8.92 16.22 -7.16
C GLU A 235 10.17 16.82 -6.53
N GLY A 236 10.43 18.09 -6.80
CA GLY A 236 11.63 18.77 -6.29
C GLY A 236 11.64 20.25 -6.64
N ASN A 237 12.74 20.92 -6.29
CA ASN A 237 12.97 22.32 -6.61
C ASN A 237 14.30 22.51 -7.35
N LYS A 238 14.35 23.53 -8.20
CA LYS A 238 15.54 23.91 -8.97
C LYS A 238 15.78 25.41 -8.82
N LEU A 239 16.96 25.76 -8.33
CA LEU A 239 17.42 27.15 -8.23
C LEU A 239 18.00 27.60 -9.57
N TYR A 240 17.44 28.67 -10.14
CA TYR A 240 17.94 29.30 -11.35
C TYR A 240 18.79 30.51 -11.00
N TRP A 241 20.10 30.28 -10.86
CA TRP A 241 21.07 31.27 -10.41
C TRP A 241 21.07 32.60 -11.17
N ARG A 242 20.68 32.61 -12.46
CA ARG A 242 20.65 33.84 -13.27
C ARG A 242 19.52 34.78 -12.86
N THR A 243 18.34 34.22 -12.57
CA THR A 243 17.16 34.98 -12.15
C THR A 243 17.01 35.05 -10.63
N ASN A 244 17.82 34.28 -9.90
CA ASN A 244 17.70 34.06 -8.45
C ASN A 244 16.29 33.58 -8.04
N THR A 245 15.69 32.75 -8.89
CA THR A 245 14.34 32.20 -8.73
C THR A 245 14.43 30.72 -8.37
N THR A 246 13.74 30.31 -7.31
CA THR A 246 13.52 28.89 -7.00
C THR A 246 12.20 28.46 -7.63
N ILE A 247 12.26 27.45 -8.50
CA ILE A 247 11.07 26.84 -9.09
C ILE A 247 10.86 25.45 -8.52
N TYR A 248 9.68 25.21 -7.97
CA TYR A 248 9.18 23.89 -7.65
C TYR A 248 8.64 23.23 -8.91
N ILE A 249 9.00 21.96 -9.11
CA ILE A 249 8.69 21.20 -10.31
C ILE A 249 8.08 19.87 -9.87
N ARG A 250 6.91 19.54 -10.41
CA ARG A 250 6.27 18.23 -10.33
C ARG A 250 6.08 17.67 -11.72
N MET A 251 6.41 16.40 -11.91
CA MET A 251 6.25 15.72 -13.19
C MET A 251 5.38 14.48 -13.01
N TYR A 252 4.35 14.36 -13.83
CA TYR A 252 3.46 13.21 -13.87
C TYR A 252 3.61 12.51 -15.20
N HIS A 253 3.84 11.20 -15.18
CA HIS A 253 3.99 10.40 -16.38
C HIS A 253 2.78 9.47 -16.53
N ASN A 254 2.06 9.65 -17.63
CA ASN A 254 1.05 8.72 -18.07
C ASN A 254 1.61 7.86 -19.22
N SER A 255 1.83 6.58 -18.91
CA SER A 255 2.37 5.59 -19.87
C SER A 255 1.38 5.16 -20.95
N GLU A 256 0.08 5.39 -20.77
CA GLU A 256 -0.96 5.01 -21.74
C GLU A 256 -0.97 5.94 -22.95
N ILE A 257 -0.74 7.24 -22.71
CA ILE A 257 -0.69 8.27 -23.75
C ILE A 257 0.74 8.74 -24.06
N SER A 258 1.75 8.05 -23.53
CA SER A 258 3.17 8.41 -23.67
C SER A 258 3.44 9.89 -23.42
N CYS A 259 2.87 10.46 -22.35
CA CYS A 259 2.91 11.88 -22.08
C CYS A 259 3.37 12.17 -20.65
N ILE A 260 4.25 13.16 -20.52
CA ILE A 260 4.73 13.70 -19.26
C ILE A 260 4.15 15.10 -19.10
N CYS A 261 3.32 15.30 -18.08
CA CYS A 261 2.80 16.59 -17.66
C CYS A 261 3.73 17.19 -16.60
N ILE A 262 4.22 18.40 -16.86
CA ILE A 262 5.15 19.12 -15.99
C ILE A 262 4.42 20.33 -15.42
N LEU A 263 4.26 20.35 -14.09
CA LEU A 263 3.79 21.49 -13.34
C LEU A 263 4.98 22.23 -12.74
N CYS A 264 4.95 23.56 -12.83
CA CYS A 264 5.97 24.41 -12.25
C CYS A 264 5.33 25.54 -11.41
N TRP A 265 5.95 25.89 -10.29
CA TRP A 265 5.56 27.01 -9.42
C TRP A 265 6.80 27.79 -8.99
N SER A 266 6.78 29.11 -9.17
CA SER A 266 7.83 30.03 -8.70
C SER A 266 7.54 30.37 -7.24
N GLU A 267 8.44 29.96 -6.34
CA GLU A 267 8.35 30.32 -4.93
C GLU A 267 8.57 31.82 -4.71
N THR A 268 9.50 32.40 -5.48
CA THR A 268 9.89 33.81 -5.33
C THR A 268 8.83 34.78 -5.80
N ASP A 269 8.07 34.41 -6.84
CA ASP A 269 7.03 35.27 -7.41
C ASP A 269 5.61 34.86 -6.98
N ASP A 270 5.49 33.73 -6.27
CA ASP A 270 4.22 33.07 -5.94
C ASP A 270 3.30 32.87 -7.15
N LYS A 271 3.88 32.41 -8.26
CA LYS A 271 3.18 32.26 -9.56
C LYS A 271 3.28 30.84 -10.09
N HIS A 272 2.12 30.28 -10.42
CA HIS A 272 2.03 29.03 -11.16
C HIS A 272 2.31 29.27 -12.64
N PHE A 273 3.12 28.38 -13.22
CA PHE A 273 3.34 28.37 -14.65
C PHE A 273 2.32 27.45 -15.32
N PRO A 274 1.92 27.73 -16.58
CA PRO A 274 1.09 26.81 -17.35
C PRO A 274 1.73 25.42 -17.46
N PRO A 275 0.93 24.34 -17.41
CA PRO A 275 1.44 22.98 -17.54
C PRO A 275 2.11 22.78 -18.90
N ILE A 276 3.23 22.03 -18.91
CA ILE A 276 3.96 21.67 -20.12
C ILE A 276 3.78 20.19 -20.37
N PHE A 277 3.47 19.82 -21.62
CA PHE A 277 3.27 18.43 -22.03
C PHE A 277 4.40 17.97 -22.94
N VAL A 278 4.99 16.83 -22.63
CA VAL A 278 6.18 16.28 -23.29
C VAL A 278 5.90 14.83 -23.68
N ASN A 279 6.11 14.48 -24.95
CA ASN A 279 5.99 13.10 -25.42
C ASN A 279 7.17 12.27 -24.87
N SER A 280 6.87 11.25 -24.07
CA SER A 280 7.89 10.36 -23.49
C SER A 280 8.61 9.53 -24.55
N ASP A 281 7.93 9.15 -25.63
CA ASP A 281 8.50 8.31 -26.69
C ASP A 281 9.52 9.06 -27.56
N ALA A 282 9.43 10.39 -27.56
CA ALA A 282 10.40 11.25 -28.22
C ALA A 282 11.70 11.43 -27.40
N ILE A 283 11.74 10.94 -26.15
CA ILE A 283 12.94 10.98 -25.31
C ILE A 283 13.81 9.75 -25.63
N PRO A 284 15.06 9.93 -26.09
CA PRO A 284 15.94 8.81 -26.39
C PRO A 284 16.32 8.07 -25.10
N VAL A 285 15.89 6.81 -25.01
CA VAL A 285 16.24 5.90 -23.91
C VAL A 285 17.21 4.85 -24.42
N ASP A 286 18.35 4.70 -23.74
CA ASP A 286 19.28 3.61 -23.97
C ASP A 286 18.87 2.40 -23.12
N GLU A 287 18.24 1.40 -23.75
CA GLU A 287 17.74 0.20 -23.07
C GLU A 287 18.84 -0.56 -22.33
N ALA A 288 20.08 -0.57 -22.85
CA ALA A 288 21.20 -1.24 -22.20
C ALA A 288 21.56 -0.57 -20.85
N ASN A 289 21.46 0.76 -20.79
CA ASN A 289 21.66 1.51 -19.55
C ASN A 289 20.52 1.28 -18.55
N VAL A 290 19.27 1.18 -19.05
CA VAL A 290 18.11 0.85 -18.20
C VAL A 290 18.31 -0.51 -17.55
N ASP A 291 18.60 -1.55 -18.34
CA ASP A 291 18.77 -2.91 -17.82
C ASP A 291 19.96 -3.02 -16.87
N SER A 292 21.06 -2.31 -17.14
CA SER A 292 22.21 -2.24 -16.25
C SER A 292 21.86 -1.62 -14.88
N LYS A 293 21.09 -0.51 -14.87
CA LYS A 293 20.63 0.14 -13.64
C LYS A 293 19.61 -0.72 -12.89
N VAL A 294 18.72 -1.41 -13.59
CA VAL A 294 17.76 -2.34 -12.95
C VAL A 294 18.51 -3.50 -12.29
N ALA A 295 19.48 -4.10 -12.98
CA ALA A 295 20.31 -5.16 -12.39
C ALA A 295 21.07 -4.69 -11.15
N GLN A 296 21.57 -3.45 -11.14
CA GLN A 296 22.20 -2.85 -9.97
C GLN A 296 21.22 -2.71 -8.80
N LEU A 297 20.01 -2.18 -9.02
CA LEU A 297 18.98 -2.05 -7.99
C LEU A 297 18.53 -3.40 -7.42
N VAL A 298 18.39 -4.42 -8.28
CA VAL A 298 18.07 -5.79 -7.84
C VAL A 298 19.18 -6.34 -6.93
N SER A 299 20.45 -6.07 -7.25
CA SER A 299 21.59 -6.50 -6.43
C SER A 299 21.61 -5.81 -5.06
N ASP A 300 21.22 -4.53 -5.00
CA ASP A 300 21.15 -3.75 -3.78
C ASP A 300 19.96 -4.17 -2.89
N GLN A 301 18.82 -4.53 -3.50
CA GLN A 301 17.64 -5.04 -2.79
C GLN A 301 17.86 -6.41 -2.15
N GLY A 302 18.88 -7.19 -2.57
CA GLY A 302 19.20 -8.50 -1.98
C GLY A 302 19.46 -8.49 -0.46
N LYS A 303 19.58 -7.32 0.16
CA LYS A 303 19.71 -7.13 1.62
C LYS A 303 18.41 -6.70 2.32
N GLN A 304 17.38 -6.30 1.59
CA GLN A 304 16.10 -5.82 2.14
C GLN A 304 14.99 -6.86 1.99
N LYS A 305 14.07 -6.91 2.96
CA LYS A 305 13.05 -7.98 3.09
C LYS A 305 11.90 -7.92 2.08
N LYS A 306 11.83 -6.91 1.22
CA LYS A 306 10.73 -6.71 0.27
C LYS A 306 11.32 -6.68 -1.14
N GLN A 307 11.21 -7.78 -1.87
CA GLN A 307 11.56 -7.83 -3.29
C GLN A 307 10.46 -7.12 -4.07
N GLU A 308 10.80 -6.03 -4.75
CA GLU A 308 9.93 -5.43 -5.75
C GLU A 308 10.00 -6.24 -7.05
N THR A 309 8.93 -6.22 -7.84
CA THR A 309 8.93 -6.90 -9.13
C THR A 309 9.91 -6.20 -10.09
N HIS A 310 10.57 -6.98 -10.94
CA HIS A 310 11.55 -6.46 -11.92
C HIS A 310 10.94 -5.37 -12.81
N GLU A 311 9.66 -5.48 -13.15
CA GLU A 311 8.91 -4.49 -13.93
C GLU A 311 8.76 -3.15 -13.20
N ASN A 312 8.50 -3.16 -11.89
CA ASN A 312 8.37 -1.93 -11.10
C ASN A 312 9.72 -1.22 -11.00
N LEU A 313 10.81 -1.96 -10.84
CA LEU A 313 12.16 -1.42 -10.85
C LEU A 313 12.50 -0.81 -12.21
N ARG A 314 12.15 -1.48 -13.31
CA ARG A 314 12.35 -0.95 -14.66
C ARG A 314 11.56 0.34 -14.88
N LYS A 315 10.29 0.38 -14.47
CA LYS A 315 9.45 1.58 -14.51
C LYS A 315 10.07 2.73 -13.70
N GLN A 316 10.58 2.45 -12.50
CA GLN A 316 11.25 3.44 -11.66
C GLN A 316 12.52 4.02 -12.33
N VAL A 317 13.35 3.15 -12.93
CA VAL A 317 14.56 3.59 -13.65
C VAL A 317 14.21 4.44 -14.86
N LEU A 318 13.20 4.05 -15.65
CA LEU A 318 12.72 4.84 -16.79
C LEU A 318 12.19 6.21 -16.35
N ASN A 319 11.36 6.24 -15.31
CA ASN A 319 10.81 7.47 -14.73
C ASN A 319 11.91 8.44 -14.26
N ASN A 320 13.00 7.91 -13.67
CA ASN A 320 14.18 8.71 -13.30
C ASN A 320 14.92 9.25 -14.53
N LEU A 321 15.08 8.44 -15.60
CA LEU A 321 15.72 8.91 -16.83
C LEU A 321 14.91 9.99 -17.53
N TYR A 322 13.58 9.85 -17.57
CA TYR A 322 12.68 10.86 -18.12
C TYR A 322 12.77 12.17 -17.36
N SER A 323 12.69 12.12 -16.02
CA SER A 323 12.78 13.32 -15.19
C SER A 323 14.15 14.00 -15.32
N ASP A 324 15.25 13.25 -15.28
CA ASP A 324 16.61 13.77 -15.50
C ASP A 324 16.74 14.44 -16.88
N HIS A 325 16.21 13.81 -17.94
CA HIS A 325 16.27 14.34 -19.29
C HIS A 325 15.53 15.68 -19.43
N VAL A 326 14.34 15.77 -18.83
CA VAL A 326 13.51 16.98 -18.81
C VAL A 326 14.17 18.07 -17.95
N LEU A 327 14.63 17.74 -16.76
CA LEU A 327 15.29 18.68 -15.83
C LEU A 327 16.56 19.29 -16.41
N ALA A 328 17.35 18.50 -17.13
CA ALA A 328 18.57 18.98 -17.79
C ALA A 328 18.28 20.03 -18.88
N ARG A 329 17.08 19.98 -19.48
CA ARG A 329 16.66 20.85 -20.59
C ARG A 329 15.76 22.00 -20.18
N LEU A 330 15.17 21.95 -18.99
CA LEU A 330 14.32 23.01 -18.47
C LEU A 330 15.15 24.27 -18.20
N LYS A 331 14.82 25.35 -18.92
CA LYS A 331 15.44 26.67 -18.83
C LYS A 331 14.37 27.72 -18.52
N ILE A 332 14.69 28.67 -17.64
CA ILE A 332 13.91 29.91 -17.50
C ILE A 332 14.46 30.92 -18.51
N PRO A 333 13.62 31.52 -19.36
CA PRO A 333 14.05 32.67 -20.17
C PRO A 333 14.44 33.82 -19.24
N ASP A 334 15.66 34.31 -19.40
CA ASP A 334 16.17 35.44 -18.62
C ASP A 334 15.47 36.73 -19.07
N THR A 335 14.45 37.16 -18.33
CA THR A 335 13.68 38.38 -18.62
C THR A 335 14.52 39.65 -18.45
N SER A 336 15.67 39.57 -17.78
CA SER A 336 16.55 40.74 -17.58
C SER A 336 17.37 41.11 -18.83
N ASN A 337 17.46 40.22 -19.81
CA ASN A 337 18.18 40.46 -21.05
C ASN A 337 17.22 40.52 -22.25
N PRO A 338 16.78 41.72 -22.68
CA PRO A 338 15.84 41.90 -23.79
C PRO A 338 16.39 41.47 -25.16
N PHE A 339 17.68 41.10 -25.23
CA PHE A 339 18.34 40.58 -26.43
C PHE A 339 18.98 39.21 -26.14
N PRO A 340 18.19 38.12 -26.07
CA PRO A 340 18.77 36.79 -26.03
C PRO A 340 19.64 36.60 -27.28
N LYS A 341 20.93 36.35 -27.06
CA LYS A 341 21.81 35.86 -28.14
C LYS A 341 21.47 34.38 -28.30
N ASN A 342 21.23 33.93 -29.53
CA ASN A 342 21.18 32.49 -29.77
C ASN A 342 22.58 31.88 -29.52
N ASP A 343 22.68 30.55 -29.44
CA ASP A 343 23.96 29.85 -29.19
C ASP A 343 25.03 30.15 -30.27
N ILE A 344 24.62 30.74 -31.39
CA ILE A 344 25.45 31.17 -32.53
C ILE A 344 25.95 32.63 -32.38
N GLY A 345 25.55 33.33 -31.31
CA GLY A 345 25.96 34.71 -31.03
C GLY A 345 25.22 35.77 -31.84
N ASN A 346 24.24 35.39 -32.67
CA ASN A 346 23.37 36.32 -33.37
C ASN A 346 22.37 36.92 -32.37
N LYS A 347 22.22 38.24 -32.43
CA LYS A 347 21.19 38.95 -31.68
C LYS A 347 19.83 38.54 -32.25
N LEU A 348 19.00 37.85 -31.46
CA LEU A 348 17.60 37.69 -31.83
C LEU A 348 16.93 39.08 -31.84
N PRO A 349 15.94 39.31 -32.71
CA PRO A 349 15.18 40.56 -32.70
C PRO A 349 14.59 40.78 -31.30
N PRO A 350 14.56 42.04 -30.80
CA PRO A 350 14.00 42.34 -29.50
C PRO A 350 12.57 41.81 -29.42
N LEU A 351 12.29 41.04 -28.37
CA LEU A 351 10.94 40.60 -28.05
C LEU A 351 10.10 41.86 -27.82
N THR A 352 9.09 42.09 -28.65
CA THR A 352 8.21 43.23 -28.44
C THR A 352 7.42 43.05 -27.14
N PRO A 353 7.08 44.11 -26.38
CA PRO A 353 6.32 44.01 -25.13
C PRO A 353 4.97 43.27 -25.30
N ARG A 354 4.40 43.32 -26.50
CA ARG A 354 3.15 42.63 -26.85
C ARG A 354 3.27 41.11 -26.97
N THR A 355 4.49 40.60 -27.11
CA THR A 355 4.81 39.16 -27.13
C THR A 355 5.18 38.63 -25.75
N GLU A 356 5.58 39.50 -24.81
CA GLU A 356 5.95 39.12 -23.44
C GLU A 356 4.74 38.68 -22.61
N GLU A 357 3.56 39.28 -22.82
CA GLU A 357 2.30 38.82 -22.20
C GLU A 357 1.81 37.47 -22.75
N LYS A 358 2.34 37.00 -23.89
CA LYS A 358 1.84 35.81 -24.60
C LYS A 358 2.85 34.66 -24.70
N MET A 359 4.10 34.84 -24.31
CA MET A 359 5.06 33.73 -24.21
C MET A 359 5.01 33.15 -22.80
N PRO A 360 4.56 31.88 -22.62
CA PRO A 360 4.52 31.25 -21.31
C PRO A 360 5.95 31.21 -20.75
N PHE A 361 6.13 31.77 -19.57
CA PHE A 361 7.40 32.16 -18.94
C PHE A 361 8.29 30.97 -18.48
N LEU A 362 7.99 29.76 -18.99
CA LEU A 362 8.80 28.55 -18.98
C LEU A 362 8.65 27.84 -20.34
N THR A 363 9.18 28.40 -21.42
CA THR A 363 9.04 27.80 -22.76
C THR A 363 10.35 27.78 -23.50
N LEU A 364 11.25 26.87 -23.11
CA LEU A 364 12.07 26.15 -24.06
C LEU A 364 12.77 25.03 -23.29
N LEU A 365 12.27 23.81 -23.45
CA LEU A 365 13.20 22.70 -23.55
C LEU A 365 14.18 23.12 -24.67
N SER A 366 15.49 23.12 -24.37
CA SER A 366 16.55 23.65 -25.26
C SER A 366 16.25 23.38 -26.74
N THR A 367 16.55 24.34 -27.63
CA THR A 367 16.17 24.39 -29.07
C THR A 367 16.43 23.13 -29.91
N ASP A 368 17.14 22.14 -29.41
CA ASP A 368 17.31 20.86 -30.08
C ASP A 368 16.09 19.93 -29.91
N THR A 369 15.08 20.33 -29.13
CA THR A 369 13.94 19.47 -28.75
C THR A 369 12.58 19.93 -29.28
N HIS A 370 12.52 20.63 -30.41
CA HIS A 370 11.25 21.12 -30.99
C HIS A 370 10.22 20.02 -31.25
N ASN A 371 10.63 18.75 -31.32
CA ASN A 371 9.74 17.60 -31.56
C ASN A 371 9.21 16.92 -30.29
N ILE A 372 9.65 17.31 -29.08
CA ILE A 372 9.26 16.58 -27.85
C ILE A 372 8.03 17.24 -27.17
N MET A 373 7.80 18.54 -27.37
CA MET A 373 6.61 19.19 -26.82
C MET A 373 5.37 18.82 -27.62
N VAL A 374 4.31 18.40 -26.92
CA VAL A 374 3.02 18.07 -27.52
C VAL A 374 1.94 19.04 -27.03
N PRO A 375 0.90 19.32 -27.82
CA PRO A 375 -0.26 20.05 -27.32
C PRO A 375 -0.91 19.28 -26.16
N ARG A 376 -1.63 19.98 -25.29
CA ARG A 376 -2.42 19.37 -24.22
C ARG A 376 -3.36 18.31 -24.82
N PRO A 377 -3.29 17.03 -24.39
CA PRO A 377 -4.22 16.02 -24.85
C PRO A 377 -5.67 16.41 -24.54
N ALA A 378 -6.60 16.11 -25.46
CA ALA A 378 -8.03 16.26 -25.17
C ALA A 378 -8.41 15.39 -23.96
N ASN A 379 -9.29 15.88 -23.10
CA ASN A 379 -9.79 15.17 -21.91
C ASN A 379 -8.73 14.86 -20.82
N PHE A 380 -7.55 15.50 -20.88
CA PHE A 380 -6.54 15.37 -19.83
C PHE A 380 -6.98 16.07 -18.53
N VAL A 381 -7.11 15.29 -17.46
CA VAL A 381 -7.43 15.79 -16.11
C VAL A 381 -6.21 16.48 -15.54
N ASP A 382 -6.34 17.75 -15.15
CA ASP A 382 -5.23 18.50 -14.57
C ASP A 382 -4.76 17.85 -13.25
N PRO A 383 -3.43 17.71 -13.03
CA PRO A 383 -2.92 17.17 -11.78
C PRO A 383 -3.24 18.11 -10.62
N PRO A 384 -3.22 17.61 -9.37
CA PRO A 384 -3.47 18.46 -8.20
C PRO A 384 -2.48 19.64 -8.18
N PRO A 385 -2.98 20.88 -7.95
CA PRO A 385 -2.13 22.05 -7.92
C PRO A 385 -1.10 21.95 -6.79
N PHE A 386 -0.03 22.76 -6.85
CA PHE A 386 0.87 22.86 -5.71
C PHE A 386 0.09 23.39 -4.51
N GLU A 387 0.00 22.58 -3.47
CA GLU A 387 -0.41 23.07 -2.16
C GLU A 387 0.75 23.87 -1.62
N LYS A 388 0.55 25.20 -1.52
CA LYS A 388 1.52 26.08 -0.87
C LYS A 388 1.73 25.51 0.53
N LEU A 389 2.96 25.10 0.82
CA LEU A 389 3.33 24.70 2.18
C LEU A 389 2.88 25.85 3.08
N ILE A 390 1.96 25.54 3.99
CA ILE A 390 1.45 26.51 4.96
C ILE A 390 2.69 27.07 5.63
N GLU A 391 2.90 28.39 5.52
CA GLU A 391 3.97 29.05 6.25
C GLU A 391 3.75 28.76 7.73
N VAL A 392 4.58 27.85 8.24
CA VAL A 392 4.55 27.49 9.65
C VAL A 392 5.11 28.70 10.37
N ASP A 393 4.22 29.46 11.00
CA ASP A 393 4.62 30.58 11.85
C ASP A 393 5.66 30.08 12.86
N LEU A 394 6.69 30.89 13.10
CA LEU A 394 7.83 30.51 13.95
C LEU A 394 7.33 30.05 15.34
N GLY A 395 6.27 30.70 15.86
CA GLY A 395 5.63 30.31 17.12
C GLY A 395 5.01 28.91 17.09
N THR A 396 4.37 28.54 15.97
CA THR A 396 3.84 27.17 15.80
C THR A 396 4.95 26.14 15.72
N PHE A 397 6.06 26.45 15.04
CA PHE A 397 7.24 25.59 15.00
C PHE A 397 7.86 25.41 16.40
N GLU A 398 8.01 26.48 17.17
CA GLU A 398 8.49 26.41 18.56
C GLU A 398 7.57 25.57 19.44
N SER A 399 6.24 25.69 19.28
CA SER A 399 5.27 24.87 20.02
C SER A 399 5.36 23.38 19.65
N LEU A 400 5.54 23.06 18.36
CA LEU A 400 5.73 21.69 17.88
C LEU A 400 7.05 21.12 18.37
N LEU A 401 8.13 21.91 18.39
CA LEU A 401 9.42 21.50 18.93
C LEU A 401 9.34 21.24 20.44
N ALA A 402 8.61 22.08 21.18
CA ALA A 402 8.37 21.87 22.61
C ALA A 402 7.60 20.57 22.87
N SER A 403 6.52 20.32 22.11
CA SER A 403 5.74 19.08 22.18
C SER A 403 6.58 17.85 21.80
N ALA A 404 7.36 17.90 20.73
CA ALA A 404 8.24 16.80 20.33
C ALA A 404 9.34 16.50 21.36
N ASN A 405 9.81 17.52 22.09
CA ASN A 405 10.76 17.34 23.19
C ASN A 405 10.08 16.72 24.42
N GLU A 406 8.83 17.09 24.71
CA GLU A 406 8.03 16.47 25.76
C GLU A 406 7.77 14.99 25.45
N ASP A 407 7.38 14.66 24.23
CA ASP A 407 7.18 13.28 23.76
C ASP A 407 8.46 12.46 23.79
N ASN A 408 9.60 13.06 23.45
CA ASN A 408 10.89 12.40 23.61
C ASN A 408 11.22 12.14 25.09
N ALA A 409 10.83 13.05 26.00
CA ALA A 409 11.00 12.85 27.43
C ALA A 409 10.08 11.73 27.96
N THR A 410 8.83 11.64 27.48
CA THR A 410 7.91 10.56 27.86
C THR A 410 8.39 9.21 27.32
N MET A 411 8.81 9.14 26.06
CA MET A 411 9.43 7.95 25.44
C MET A 411 10.64 7.45 26.23
N LYS A 412 11.54 8.35 26.66
CA LYS A 412 12.69 7.98 27.51
C LYS A 412 12.27 7.43 28.87
N ARG A 413 11.21 7.97 29.48
CA ARG A 413 10.66 7.43 30.74
C ARG A 413 10.06 6.04 30.54
N ILE A 414 9.32 5.83 29.45
CA ILE A 414 8.73 4.53 29.10
C ILE A 414 9.85 3.50 28.85
N ALA A 415 10.88 3.86 28.08
CA ALA A 415 12.03 2.99 27.82
C ALA A 415 12.77 2.61 29.12
N ALA A 416 13.01 3.57 30.02
CA ALA A 416 13.62 3.31 31.32
C ALA A 416 12.75 2.38 32.20
N ASN A 417 11.43 2.53 32.17
CA ASN A 417 10.51 1.65 32.88
C ASN A 417 10.48 0.24 32.27
N ALA A 418 10.50 0.13 30.94
CA ALA A 418 10.58 -1.15 30.24
C ALA A 418 11.88 -1.91 30.58
N GLU A 419 13.02 -1.21 30.66
CA GLU A 419 14.29 -1.80 31.07
C GLU A 419 14.24 -2.31 32.53
N ARG A 420 13.63 -1.53 33.45
CA ARG A 420 13.40 -1.98 34.84
C ARG A 420 12.53 -3.23 34.91
N MET A 421 11.43 -3.28 34.14
CA MET A 421 10.57 -4.46 34.08
C MET A 421 11.29 -5.68 33.50
N SER A 422 12.06 -5.50 32.42
CA SER A 422 12.89 -6.55 31.83
C SER A 422 13.91 -7.11 32.83
N LYS A 423 14.54 -6.24 33.63
CA LYS A 423 15.45 -6.65 34.70
C LYS A 423 14.73 -7.44 35.80
N LEU A 424 13.54 -7.02 36.22
CA LEU A 424 12.74 -7.75 37.21
C LEU A 424 12.31 -9.13 36.70
N LEU A 425 11.88 -9.23 35.44
CA LEU A 425 11.56 -10.51 34.79
C LEU A 425 12.79 -11.40 34.66
N SER A 426 13.95 -10.84 34.32
CA SER A 426 15.20 -11.60 34.28
C SER A 426 15.56 -12.15 35.67
N MET A 427 15.43 -11.34 36.72
CA MET A 427 15.67 -11.77 38.10
C MET A 427 14.71 -12.87 38.53
N SER A 428 13.42 -12.77 38.19
CA SER A 428 12.44 -13.81 38.52
C SER A 428 12.73 -15.11 37.76
N VAL A 429 13.03 -15.05 36.46
CA VAL A 429 13.42 -16.22 35.64
C VAL A 429 14.68 -16.89 36.20
N MET A 430 15.71 -16.12 36.58
CA MET A 430 16.90 -16.67 37.23
C MET A 430 16.58 -17.33 38.57
N ALA A 431 15.70 -16.74 39.38
CA ALA A 431 15.26 -17.33 40.65
C ALA A 431 14.55 -18.68 40.43
N PHE A 432 13.65 -18.76 39.44
CA PHE A 432 12.98 -20.02 39.07
C PHE A 432 13.95 -21.08 38.53
N SER A 433 14.90 -20.69 37.67
CA SER A 433 15.93 -21.60 37.15
C SER A 433 16.82 -22.17 38.27
N ASN A 434 17.18 -21.33 39.24
CA ASN A 434 17.97 -21.76 40.40
C ASN A 434 17.16 -22.67 41.35
N ALA A 435 15.86 -22.41 41.51
CA ALA A 435 14.97 -23.30 42.27
C ALA A 435 14.87 -24.70 41.61
N ASP A 436 14.83 -24.77 40.28
CA ASP A 436 14.74 -26.04 39.55
C ASP A 436 16.07 -26.83 39.59
N LYS A 437 17.22 -26.13 39.48
CA LYS A 437 18.54 -26.75 39.73
C LYS A 437 18.66 -27.29 41.16
N ASN A 438 18.05 -26.62 42.14
CA ASN A 438 18.01 -27.11 43.51
C ASN A 438 17.10 -28.33 43.70
N LYS A 439 16.03 -28.52 42.91
CA LYS A 439 15.25 -29.78 42.92
C LYS A 439 16.10 -31.00 42.58
N LYS A 440 17.04 -30.87 41.64
CA LYS A 440 17.99 -31.96 41.32
C LYS A 440 18.93 -32.30 42.48
N ARG A 441 19.24 -31.34 43.35
CA ARG A 441 20.02 -31.56 44.59
C ARG A 441 19.17 -32.11 45.75
N LYS A 442 17.84 -31.95 45.72
CA LYS A 442 16.92 -32.43 46.78
C LYS A 442 16.84 -33.96 46.89
N GLY A 443 17.26 -34.72 45.88
CA GLY A 443 17.23 -36.20 45.91
C GLY A 443 18.06 -36.86 47.03
N LYS A 444 18.89 -36.11 47.76
CA LYS A 444 19.68 -36.61 48.90
C LYS A 444 19.23 -36.07 50.28
N LEU A 445 18.17 -35.27 50.34
CA LEU A 445 17.69 -34.66 51.59
C LEU A 445 16.58 -35.50 52.24
N ASN A 446 16.65 -35.65 53.57
CA ASN A 446 15.60 -36.29 54.38
C ASN A 446 14.23 -35.59 54.15
N VAL A 447 13.15 -36.35 54.06
CA VAL A 447 11.77 -35.93 53.77
C VAL A 447 11.31 -34.75 54.65
N GLN A 448 11.68 -34.73 55.94
CA GLN A 448 11.36 -33.61 56.83
C GLN A 448 12.02 -32.29 56.40
N ARG A 449 13.29 -32.33 55.95
CA ARG A 449 13.98 -31.14 55.45
C ARG A 449 13.42 -30.69 54.11
N GLN A 450 12.95 -31.60 53.26
CA GLN A 450 12.28 -31.25 52.02
C GLN A 450 10.97 -30.49 52.28
N ARG A 451 10.13 -30.98 53.20
CA ARG A 451 8.88 -30.29 53.57
C ARG A 451 9.14 -28.88 54.11
N TRP A 452 10.15 -28.72 54.97
CA TRP A 452 10.52 -27.41 55.51
C TRP A 452 11.05 -26.45 54.43
N LEU A 453 11.86 -26.96 53.49
CA LEU A 453 12.32 -26.17 52.35
C LEU A 453 11.14 -25.75 51.45
N ASP A 454 10.19 -26.64 51.19
CA ASP A 454 9.03 -26.31 50.34
C ASP A 454 8.12 -25.27 50.99
N THR A 455 7.83 -25.37 52.29
CA THR A 455 7.07 -24.36 53.01
C THR A 455 7.80 -23.02 53.07
N PHE A 456 9.12 -23.03 53.28
CA PHE A 456 9.93 -21.81 53.25
C PHE A 456 9.97 -21.16 51.86
N THR A 457 10.07 -21.96 50.80
CA THR A 457 10.06 -21.46 49.42
C THR A 457 8.71 -20.84 49.08
N LEU A 458 7.60 -21.50 49.45
CA LEU A 458 6.24 -20.97 49.29
C LEU A 458 6.06 -19.66 50.05
N TRP A 459 6.60 -19.55 51.27
CA TRP A 459 6.53 -18.32 52.05
C TRP A 459 7.28 -17.16 51.38
N ILE A 460 8.49 -17.39 50.86
CA ILE A 460 9.24 -16.37 50.11
C ILE A 460 8.49 -15.93 48.85
N VAL A 461 7.96 -16.89 48.07
CA VAL A 461 7.20 -16.58 46.86
C VAL A 461 5.97 -15.76 47.20
N ARG A 462 5.27 -16.09 48.29
CA ARG A 462 4.11 -15.32 48.76
C ARG A 462 4.48 -13.89 49.14
N GLN A 463 5.56 -13.70 49.89
CA GLN A 463 6.07 -12.35 50.23
C GLN A 463 6.45 -11.54 48.98
N GLN A 464 7.07 -12.17 47.98
CA GLN A 464 7.40 -11.49 46.72
C GLN A 464 6.14 -11.12 45.92
N VAL A 465 5.14 -11.99 45.87
CA VAL A 465 3.85 -11.70 45.21
C VAL A 465 3.11 -10.58 45.91
N ASP A 466 3.09 -10.58 47.25
CA ASP A 466 2.44 -9.52 48.04
C ASP A 466 3.16 -8.17 47.84
N ALA A 467 4.49 -8.15 47.79
CA ALA A 467 5.25 -6.94 47.47
C ALA A 467 4.97 -6.41 46.06
N VAL A 468 4.86 -7.28 45.06
CA VAL A 468 4.49 -6.88 43.69
C VAL A 468 3.06 -6.36 43.65
N ARG A 469 2.12 -6.97 44.39
CA ARG A 469 0.75 -6.46 44.51
C ARG A 469 0.70 -5.06 45.11
N GLU A 470 1.46 -4.79 46.16
CA GLU A 470 1.53 -3.44 46.75
C GLU A 470 2.09 -2.40 45.76
N VAL A 471 3.09 -2.77 44.96
CA VAL A 471 3.60 -1.89 43.89
C VAL A 471 2.53 -1.67 42.81
N LEU A 472 1.83 -2.73 42.39
CA LEU A 472 0.77 -2.63 41.38
C LEU A 472 -0.40 -1.76 41.83
N LYS A 473 -0.80 -1.81 43.11
CA LYS A 473 -1.84 -0.93 43.67
C LYS A 473 -1.55 0.57 43.50
N THR A 474 -0.28 0.95 43.42
CA THR A 474 0.12 2.36 43.18
C THR A 474 0.21 2.74 41.70
N SER A 475 0.10 1.78 40.79
CA SER A 475 0.23 2.01 39.35
C SER A 475 -1.10 2.51 38.75
N PRO A 476 -1.13 3.68 38.09
CA PRO A 476 -2.35 4.20 37.45
C PRO A 476 -2.97 3.24 36.44
N SER A 477 -2.13 2.51 35.69
CA SER A 477 -2.60 1.54 34.69
C SER A 477 -3.29 0.33 35.33
N TYR A 478 -2.84 -0.08 36.52
CA TYR A 478 -3.45 -1.19 37.25
C TYR A 478 -4.81 -0.77 37.83
N ILE A 479 -4.90 0.45 38.36
CA ILE A 479 -6.16 1.03 38.85
C ILE A 479 -7.18 1.12 37.71
N ALA A 480 -6.78 1.60 36.53
CA ALA A 480 -7.67 1.67 35.37
C ALA A 480 -8.17 0.28 34.92
N LEU A 481 -7.28 -0.72 34.93
CA LEU A 481 -7.63 -2.09 34.58
C LEU A 481 -8.53 -2.75 35.63
N GLU A 482 -8.33 -2.44 36.91
CA GLU A 482 -9.17 -2.90 38.02
C GLU A 482 -10.59 -2.31 37.89
N GLN A 483 -10.70 -1.01 37.62
CA GLN A 483 -11.98 -0.35 37.30
C GLN A 483 -12.68 -1.00 36.09
N GLU A 484 -11.95 -1.24 35.01
CA GLU A 484 -12.49 -1.90 33.82
C GLU A 484 -13.00 -3.32 34.13
N THR A 485 -12.28 -4.08 34.98
CA THR A 485 -12.72 -5.42 35.38
C THR A 485 -13.94 -5.39 36.29
N GLU A 486 -14.06 -4.38 37.16
CA GLU A 486 -15.24 -4.18 38.00
C GLU A 486 -16.46 -3.78 37.15
N GLU A 487 -16.27 -2.90 36.16
CA GLU A 487 -17.31 -2.52 35.20
C GLU A 487 -17.78 -3.72 34.38
N LYS A 488 -16.86 -4.55 33.89
CA LYS A 488 -17.20 -5.80 33.17
C LYS A 488 -17.92 -6.81 34.06
N ALA A 489 -17.51 -6.95 35.32
CA ALA A 489 -18.18 -7.81 36.28
C ALA A 489 -19.59 -7.30 36.62
N ALA A 490 -19.76 -5.99 36.77
CA ALA A 490 -21.05 -5.34 37.00
C ALA A 490 -21.98 -5.48 35.80
N ALA A 491 -21.47 -5.28 34.58
CA ALA A 491 -22.22 -5.47 33.34
C ALA A 491 -22.68 -6.93 33.17
N ASN A 492 -21.80 -7.90 33.42
CA ASN A 492 -22.16 -9.32 33.41
C ASN A 492 -23.22 -9.66 34.47
N ALA A 493 -23.11 -9.11 35.68
CA ALA A 493 -24.11 -9.30 36.73
C ALA A 493 -25.47 -8.68 36.36
N ALA A 494 -25.47 -7.62 35.56
CA ALA A 494 -26.67 -6.97 35.04
C ALA A 494 -27.23 -7.63 33.77
N GLY A 495 -26.58 -8.66 33.21
CA GLY A 495 -26.98 -9.29 31.95
C GLY A 495 -26.77 -8.42 30.71
N LEU A 496 -25.97 -7.36 30.81
CA LEU A 496 -25.62 -6.48 29.70
C LEU A 496 -24.30 -6.97 29.08
N SER A 497 -24.34 -7.40 27.82
CA SER A 497 -23.10 -7.68 27.07
C SER A 497 -22.48 -6.36 26.62
N LEU A 498 -21.34 -5.98 27.19
CA LEU A 498 -20.54 -4.89 26.66
C LEU A 498 -19.90 -5.34 25.34
N PRO A 499 -19.83 -4.45 24.33
CA PRO A 499 -19.17 -4.77 23.07
C PRO A 499 -17.70 -5.14 23.31
N PRO A 500 -17.17 -6.16 22.59
CA PRO A 500 -15.74 -6.42 22.60
C PRO A 500 -15.00 -5.23 21.95
N ILE A 501 -13.82 -4.93 22.49
CA ILE A 501 -12.88 -3.96 21.91
C ILE A 501 -12.37 -4.48 20.56
#